data_AF-A0A3R7BYR2-F1
#
_entry.id   AF-A0A3R7BYR2-F1
#
_cell.length_a   1.000
_cell.length_b   1.000
_cell.length_c   1.000
_cell.angle_alpha   90.00
_cell.angle_beta   90.00
_cell.angle_gamma   90.00
#
_symmetry.space_group_name_H-M   'P 1'
#
loop_
_entity.id
_entity.type
_entity.pdbx_description
1 polymer ?
#
loop_
_entity_poly.entity_id
_entity_poly.type
_entity_poly.pdbx_seq_one_letter_code
_entity_poly.pdbx_strand_id
1 'polypeptide(L)'
;MWESRDMEGVKCRFEPLTLDLKPKGKAESTLILKAASDAANGLYFPVISVYVEGLGEYQQSLDLPILVFPRTPAYIFTVVEGRYPTPPTPPTPETTVTPPPPPPPFPTPPPTPPPPKPYIPEIEVEKGGETYLIFYIEHPVVVRNPKLTLNLTYEAGTLPKGINVEITYNPLKVVQNPSIESSILVTLKAGPEAEEGNYRIVARGSVDGITYERAFNLKVVK
;
A
#
# COMPACT_ATOMS: atom_id res chain seq x y z
N MET A 1 -19.06 10.96 26.80
CA MET A 1 -19.26 9.62 26.22
C MET A 1 -18.93 9.76 24.74
N TRP A 2 -17.70 9.42 24.33
CA TRP A 2 -17.33 9.51 22.91
C TRP A 2 -17.91 8.27 22.24
N GLU A 3 -19.00 8.44 21.50
CA GLU A 3 -19.50 7.37 20.65
C GLU A 3 -18.42 7.07 19.60
N SER A 4 -18.03 5.80 19.57
CA SER A 4 -17.51 5.10 18.40
C SER A 4 -17.78 5.90 17.12
N ARG A 5 -16.74 6.40 16.43
CA ARG A 5 -16.94 6.76 15.02
C ARG A 5 -17.40 5.48 14.34
N ASP A 6 -18.68 5.43 13.98
CA ASP A 6 -19.24 4.31 13.26
C ASP A 6 -18.70 4.41 11.84
N MET A 7 -17.63 3.66 11.56
CA MET A 7 -17.03 3.53 10.24
C MET A 7 -17.83 2.49 9.46
N GLU A 8 -19.13 2.78 9.26
CA GLU A 8 -20.08 1.91 8.58
C GLU A 8 -20.13 0.49 9.15
N GLY A 9 -20.41 0.38 10.46
CA GLY A 9 -20.48 -0.91 11.15
C GLY A 9 -19.16 -1.34 11.80
N VAL A 10 -18.12 -0.48 11.75
CA VAL A 10 -16.85 -0.71 12.45
C VAL A 10 -16.73 0.27 13.59
N LYS A 11 -16.74 -0.26 14.81
CA LYS A 11 -16.58 0.50 16.05
C LYS A 11 -15.13 0.50 16.50
N CYS A 12 -14.66 1.67 16.90
CA CYS A 12 -13.29 1.92 17.32
C CYS A 12 -13.28 2.61 18.68
N ARG A 13 -12.44 2.14 19.62
CA ARG A 13 -12.20 2.78 20.92
C ARG A 13 -10.79 2.52 21.44
N PHE A 14 -10.28 3.44 22.25
CA PHE A 14 -9.03 3.27 22.98
C PHE A 14 -9.28 2.91 24.44
N GLU A 15 -8.50 1.98 24.99
CA GLU A 15 -8.55 1.60 26.41
C GLU A 15 -7.14 1.56 27.04
N PRO A 16 -6.84 2.42 28.04
CA PRO A 16 -7.68 3.52 28.53
C PRO A 16 -7.76 4.68 27.52
N LEU A 17 -8.86 5.43 27.53
CA LEU A 17 -9.08 6.56 26.62
C LEU A 17 -8.21 7.79 26.99
N THR A 18 -8.00 7.99 28.29
CA THR A 18 -7.18 9.08 28.83
C THR A 18 -5.92 8.48 29.44
N LEU A 19 -4.78 9.13 29.21
CA LEU A 19 -3.48 8.72 29.69
C LEU A 19 -2.89 9.83 30.57
N ASP A 20 -2.60 9.50 31.83
CA ASP A 20 -1.87 10.38 32.73
C ASP A 20 -0.37 10.14 32.61
N LEU A 21 0.37 11.15 32.13
CA LEU A 21 1.82 11.08 31.94
C LEU A 21 2.54 11.88 33.03
N LYS A 22 3.41 11.21 33.79
CA LYS A 22 4.39 11.88 34.65
C LYS A 22 5.57 12.41 33.81
N PRO A 23 6.36 13.38 34.29
CA PRO A 23 7.55 13.85 33.58
C PRO A 23 8.47 12.69 33.20
N LYS A 24 8.80 12.57 31.90
CA LYS A 24 9.57 11.46 31.29
C LYS A 24 8.94 10.06 31.43
N GLY A 25 7.69 9.99 31.84
CA GLY A 25 6.93 8.74 31.94
C GLY A 25 6.49 8.21 30.58
N LYS A 26 6.05 6.95 30.57
CA LYS A 26 5.39 6.30 29.44
C LYS A 26 4.04 5.78 29.91
N ALA A 27 3.04 5.84 29.04
CA ALA A 27 1.75 5.22 29.24
C ALA A 27 1.30 4.59 27.92
N GLU A 28 0.50 3.54 28.01
CA GLU A 28 0.06 2.75 26.85
C GLU A 28 -1.45 2.75 26.79
N SER A 29 -1.99 2.78 25.57
CA SER A 29 -3.40 2.58 25.30
C SER A 29 -3.57 1.59 24.16
N THR A 30 -4.56 0.72 24.27
CA THR A 30 -4.86 -0.30 23.27
C THR A 30 -6.02 0.16 22.40
N LEU A 31 -5.84 0.10 21.07
CA LEU A 31 -6.93 0.29 20.13
C LEU A 31 -7.75 -0.99 19.99
N ILE A 32 -9.05 -0.91 20.26
CA ILE A 32 -10.00 -2.00 20.11
C ILE A 32 -10.91 -1.71 18.93
N LEU A 33 -10.93 -2.65 17.98
CA LEU A 33 -11.76 -2.62 16.79
C LEU A 33 -12.82 -3.72 16.85
N LYS A 34 -14.07 -3.38 16.54
CA LYS A 34 -15.18 -4.32 16.45
C LYS A 34 -15.95 -4.06 15.18
N ALA A 35 -15.85 -4.97 14.22
CA ALA A 35 -16.68 -4.95 13.01
C ALA A 35 -17.97 -5.73 13.26
N ALA A 36 -19.10 -5.19 12.79
CA ALA A 36 -20.35 -5.93 12.69
C ALA A 36 -20.22 -7.08 11.68
N SER A 37 -21.07 -8.11 11.80
CA SER A 37 -21.03 -9.26 10.89
C SER A 37 -21.38 -8.92 9.44
N ASP A 38 -22.09 -7.80 9.24
CA ASP A 38 -22.51 -7.25 7.95
C ASP A 38 -21.69 -6.00 7.56
N ALA A 39 -20.61 -5.70 8.27
CA ALA A 39 -19.73 -4.59 7.92
C ALA A 39 -19.15 -4.79 6.51
N ALA A 40 -19.08 -3.70 5.74
CA ALA A 40 -18.55 -3.75 4.39
C ALA A 40 -17.06 -4.13 4.38
N ASN A 41 -16.63 -4.81 3.33
CA ASN A 41 -15.20 -4.96 3.04
C ASN A 41 -14.63 -3.58 2.73
N GLY A 42 -13.70 -3.09 3.53
CA GLY A 42 -13.25 -1.72 3.42
C GLY A 42 -11.86 -1.48 3.97
N LEU A 43 -11.19 -0.50 3.38
CA LEU A 43 -9.94 0.06 3.89
C LEU A 43 -10.24 1.48 4.37
N TYR A 44 -10.04 1.70 5.66
CA TYR A 44 -10.37 2.93 6.36
C TYR A 44 -9.07 3.59 6.82
N PHE A 45 -8.95 4.90 6.69
CA PHE A 45 -7.73 5.64 7.05
C PHE A 45 -7.93 6.61 8.22
N PRO A 46 -8.62 6.23 9.31
CA PRO A 46 -9.05 7.18 10.34
C PRO A 46 -7.90 8.05 10.85
N VAL A 47 -8.13 9.38 10.86
CA VAL A 47 -7.22 10.32 11.49
C VAL A 47 -7.41 10.23 13.01
N ILE A 48 -6.41 9.71 13.71
CA ILE A 48 -6.40 9.62 15.18
C ILE A 48 -5.57 10.76 15.72
N SER A 49 -6.20 11.74 16.35
CA SER A 49 -5.49 12.92 16.89
C SER A 49 -5.34 12.86 18.41
N VAL A 50 -4.16 13.19 18.90
CA VAL A 50 -3.87 13.31 20.34
C VAL A 50 -4.20 14.73 20.80
N TYR A 51 -5.11 14.83 21.77
CA TYR A 51 -5.47 16.08 22.44
C TYR A 51 -4.71 16.19 23.76
N VAL A 52 -4.12 17.36 24.03
CA VAL A 52 -3.43 17.64 25.30
C VAL A 52 -4.25 18.62 26.12
N GLU A 53 -4.80 18.13 27.22
CA GLU A 53 -5.54 18.94 28.19
C GLU A 53 -4.63 20.05 28.77
N GLY A 54 -5.16 21.26 28.89
CA GLY A 54 -4.42 22.44 29.34
C GLY A 54 -3.72 23.23 28.22
N LEU A 55 -3.33 22.59 27.11
CA LEU A 55 -2.89 23.30 25.90
C LEU A 55 -4.05 23.68 24.98
N GLY A 56 -5.17 22.95 25.06
CA GLY A 56 -6.37 23.26 24.29
C GLY A 56 -6.30 22.88 22.80
N GLU A 57 -5.24 22.19 22.38
CA GLU A 57 -4.94 21.92 20.96
C GLU A 57 -4.67 20.43 20.69
N TYR A 58 -4.98 20.01 19.46
CA TYR A 58 -4.56 18.71 18.92
C TYR A 58 -3.12 18.81 18.41
N GLN A 59 -2.27 17.90 18.85
CA GLN A 59 -0.84 17.96 18.55
C GLN A 59 -0.47 17.06 17.37
N GLN A 60 -0.74 15.76 17.51
CA GLN A 60 -0.28 14.75 16.56
C GLN A 60 -1.45 13.96 16.01
N SER A 61 -1.49 13.83 14.68
CA SER A 61 -2.35 12.87 13.99
C SER A 61 -1.55 11.62 13.65
N LEU A 62 -2.12 10.47 13.93
CA LEU A 62 -1.61 9.16 13.54
C LEU A 62 -2.46 8.64 12.39
N ASP A 63 -1.77 8.28 11.30
CA ASP A 63 -2.37 7.59 10.16
C ASP A 63 -2.27 6.09 10.41
N LEU A 64 -3.42 5.47 10.71
CA LEU A 64 -3.52 4.03 10.96
C LEU A 64 -4.53 3.42 9.99
N PRO A 65 -4.09 2.84 8.86
CA PRO A 65 -5.01 2.14 7.96
C PRO A 65 -5.62 0.91 8.66
N ILE A 66 -6.93 0.79 8.58
CA ILE A 66 -7.72 -0.32 9.11
C ILE A 66 -8.34 -1.05 7.93
N LEU A 67 -7.93 -2.30 7.72
CA LEU A 67 -8.55 -3.20 6.76
C LEU A 67 -9.62 -4.04 7.46
N VAL A 68 -10.85 -3.96 6.96
CA VAL A 68 -11.95 -4.87 7.28
C VAL A 68 -12.17 -5.75 6.07
N PHE A 69 -11.79 -7.02 6.22
CA PHE A 69 -11.88 -8.00 5.16
C PHE A 69 -12.14 -9.37 5.77
N PRO A 70 -12.96 -10.25 5.17
CA PRO A 70 -13.37 -11.53 5.76
C PRO A 70 -12.20 -12.51 5.94
N ARG A 71 -11.05 -12.21 5.34
CA ARG A 71 -9.87 -13.07 5.32
C ARG A 71 -8.64 -12.20 5.51
N THR A 72 -7.59 -12.75 6.10
CA THR A 72 -6.32 -12.02 6.24
C THR A 72 -5.56 -12.08 4.91
N PRO A 73 -5.24 -10.95 4.27
CA PRO A 73 -4.37 -10.98 3.10
C PRO A 73 -2.96 -11.38 3.51
N ALA A 74 -2.29 -12.18 2.70
CA ALA A 74 -0.88 -12.49 2.91
C ALA A 74 0.00 -11.26 2.69
N TYR A 75 -0.42 -10.33 1.81
CA TYR A 75 0.31 -9.09 1.59
C TYR A 75 -0.57 -8.01 0.94
N ILE A 76 -0.20 -6.75 1.20
CA ILE A 76 -0.81 -5.57 0.58
C ILE A 76 0.29 -4.79 -0.15
N PHE A 77 0.18 -4.67 -1.48
CA PHE A 77 1.04 -3.83 -2.29
C PHE A 77 0.47 -2.42 -2.38
N THR A 78 1.25 -1.42 -1.99
CA THR A 78 0.95 -0.03 -2.30
C THR A 78 1.52 0.35 -3.68
N VAL A 79 0.67 0.91 -4.52
CA VAL A 79 0.99 1.41 -5.86
C VAL A 79 0.61 2.88 -5.89
N VAL A 80 1.58 3.76 -6.11
CA VAL A 80 1.31 5.19 -6.32
C VAL A 80 1.39 5.46 -7.81
N GLU A 81 0.26 5.82 -8.42
CA GLU A 81 0.22 6.26 -9.80
C GLU A 81 1.04 7.56 -9.93
N GLY A 82 2.09 7.57 -10.76
CA GLY A 82 2.76 8.81 -11.14
C GLY A 82 4.04 9.23 -10.40
N ARG A 83 4.90 8.32 -9.92
CA ARG A 83 6.32 8.69 -9.67
C ARG A 83 7.34 7.74 -10.33
N TYR A 84 7.89 8.23 -11.45
CA TYR A 84 9.20 8.01 -12.12
C TYR A 84 9.28 7.16 -13.41
N PRO A 85 10.18 7.50 -14.38
CA PRO A 85 11.19 8.57 -14.38
C PRO A 85 10.76 9.83 -15.14
N THR A 86 11.26 10.99 -14.72
CA THR A 86 11.24 12.23 -15.52
C THR A 86 11.90 11.94 -16.87
N PRO A 87 11.28 12.30 -18.01
CA PRO A 87 11.98 12.29 -19.29
C PRO A 87 13.23 13.16 -19.19
N PRO A 88 14.37 12.81 -19.81
CA PRO A 88 15.50 13.71 -19.88
C PRO A 88 15.03 15.04 -20.47
N THR A 89 15.28 16.13 -19.76
CA THR A 89 14.96 17.48 -20.23
C THR A 89 15.61 17.68 -21.60
N PRO A 90 14.87 18.11 -22.63
CA PRO A 90 15.46 18.46 -23.92
C PRO A 90 16.56 19.51 -23.71
N PRO A 91 17.70 19.43 -24.42
CA PRO A 91 18.73 20.46 -24.33
C PRO A 91 18.11 21.81 -24.68
N THR A 92 18.21 22.76 -23.75
CA THR A 92 17.82 24.14 -23.99
C THR A 92 18.76 24.70 -25.05
N PRO A 93 18.29 25.38 -26.11
CA PRO A 93 19.17 26.00 -27.09
C PRO A 93 20.10 27.00 -26.41
N GLU A 94 21.41 26.80 -26.55
CA GLU A 94 22.44 27.67 -26.02
C GLU A 94 22.33 29.07 -26.67
N THR A 95 21.83 30.05 -25.93
CA THR A 95 22.08 31.45 -26.26
C THR A 95 23.47 31.81 -25.77
N THR A 96 24.37 32.11 -26.72
CA THR A 96 25.74 32.53 -26.46
C THR A 96 25.74 33.86 -25.70
N VAL A 97 25.86 33.81 -24.38
CA VAL A 97 26.18 34.97 -23.54
C VAL A 97 27.53 34.71 -22.89
N THR A 98 28.47 35.64 -23.06
CA THR A 98 29.84 35.56 -22.55
C THR A 98 29.85 35.32 -21.04
N PRO A 99 30.57 34.29 -20.52
CA PRO A 99 30.48 33.93 -19.11
C PRO A 99 31.31 34.88 -18.21
N PRO A 100 30.81 35.23 -17.02
CA PRO A 100 31.61 35.86 -15.97
C PRO A 100 32.67 34.88 -15.40
N PRO A 101 33.70 35.36 -14.69
CA PRO A 101 34.80 34.52 -14.19
C PRO A 101 34.31 33.39 -13.26
N PRO A 102 34.97 32.22 -13.27
CA PRO A 102 34.50 31.03 -12.56
C PRO A 102 34.62 31.20 -11.04
N PRO A 103 33.58 30.81 -10.27
CA PRO A 103 33.66 30.75 -8.81
C PRO A 103 34.64 29.66 -8.35
N PRO A 104 35.16 29.74 -7.10
CA PRO A 104 36.06 28.73 -6.56
C PRO A 104 35.42 27.33 -6.56
N PRO A 105 36.22 26.26 -6.69
CA PRO A 105 35.70 24.89 -6.76
C PRO A 105 34.97 24.54 -5.46
N PHE A 106 33.69 24.20 -5.59
CA PHE A 106 32.91 23.65 -4.49
C PHE A 106 33.44 22.25 -4.12
N PRO A 107 33.50 21.91 -2.83
CA PRO A 107 33.81 20.54 -2.43
C PRO A 107 32.77 19.59 -3.04
N THR A 108 33.25 18.53 -3.70
CA THR A 108 32.39 17.51 -4.28
C THR A 108 31.62 16.83 -3.16
N PRO A 109 30.27 16.82 -3.20
CA PRO A 109 29.50 16.08 -2.20
C PRO A 109 29.88 14.60 -2.26
N PRO A 110 29.89 13.90 -1.10
CA PRO A 110 30.17 12.48 -1.07
C PRO A 110 29.17 11.73 -1.96
N PRO A 111 29.59 10.63 -2.62
CA PRO A 111 28.69 9.85 -3.46
C PRO A 111 27.47 9.40 -2.66
N THR A 112 26.29 9.68 -3.19
CA THR A 112 25.02 9.23 -2.61
C THR A 112 25.03 7.70 -2.51
N PRO A 113 24.69 7.12 -1.35
CA PRO A 113 24.60 5.66 -1.24
C PRO A 113 23.59 5.12 -2.27
N PRO A 114 23.83 3.92 -2.84
CA PRO A 114 22.90 3.33 -3.78
C PRO A 114 21.53 3.15 -3.12
N PRO A 115 20.44 3.32 -3.89
CA PRO A 115 19.10 3.17 -3.35
C PRO A 115 18.91 1.76 -2.76
N PRO A 116 18.14 1.61 -1.67
CA PRO A 116 17.79 0.29 -1.13
C PRO A 116 17.19 -0.58 -2.23
N LYS A 117 17.58 -1.87 -2.27
CA LYS A 117 16.94 -2.81 -3.20
C LYS A 117 15.44 -2.89 -2.88
N PRO A 118 14.55 -2.91 -3.89
CA PRO A 118 13.13 -3.13 -3.66
C PRO A 118 12.91 -4.44 -2.90
N TYR A 119 12.17 -4.40 -1.80
CA TYR A 119 11.78 -5.58 -1.05
C TYR A 119 10.81 -6.43 -1.89
N ILE A 120 11.07 -7.73 -1.97
CA ILE A 120 10.23 -8.72 -2.67
C ILE A 120 9.64 -9.63 -1.59
N PRO A 121 8.33 -9.57 -1.32
CA PRO A 121 7.72 -10.38 -0.27
C PRO A 121 7.68 -11.87 -0.67
N GLU A 122 7.78 -12.73 0.33
CA GLU A 122 7.49 -14.16 0.21
C GLU A 122 6.04 -14.41 0.65
N ILE A 123 5.28 -15.11 -0.18
CA ILE A 123 3.86 -15.41 0.00
C ILE A 123 3.72 -16.92 0.02
N GLU A 124 3.28 -17.46 1.15
CA GLU A 124 3.08 -18.91 1.28
C GLU A 124 1.63 -19.30 0.94
N VAL A 125 1.46 -20.44 0.26
CA VAL A 125 0.17 -21.08 0.00
C VAL A 125 0.31 -22.59 0.10
N GLU A 126 -0.60 -23.23 0.83
CA GLU A 126 -0.68 -24.69 0.92
C GLU A 126 -1.30 -25.30 -0.34
N LYS A 127 -0.94 -26.53 -0.68
CA LYS A 127 -1.57 -27.28 -1.77
C LYS A 127 -3.03 -27.56 -1.46
N GLY A 128 -3.89 -27.27 -2.43
CA GLY A 128 -5.35 -27.25 -2.25
C GLY A 128 -5.87 -25.99 -1.54
N GLY A 129 -4.97 -25.08 -1.13
CA GLY A 129 -5.29 -23.85 -0.43
C GLY A 129 -5.41 -22.63 -1.35
N GLU A 130 -5.80 -21.51 -0.75
CA GLU A 130 -5.85 -20.20 -1.40
C GLU A 130 -5.32 -19.11 -0.48
N THR A 131 -4.77 -18.05 -1.08
CA THR A 131 -4.25 -16.88 -0.38
C THR A 131 -4.66 -15.60 -1.11
N TYR A 132 -4.64 -14.48 -0.40
CA TYR A 132 -5.12 -13.20 -0.92
C TYR A 132 -4.03 -12.15 -0.90
N LEU A 133 -3.92 -11.42 -2.01
CA LEU A 133 -3.10 -10.23 -2.13
C LEU A 133 -3.99 -9.05 -2.45
N ILE A 134 -3.70 -7.89 -1.88
CA ILE A 134 -4.39 -6.64 -2.20
C ILE A 134 -3.40 -5.71 -2.86
N PHE A 135 -3.73 -5.20 -4.04
CA PHE A 135 -3.05 -4.06 -4.64
C PHE A 135 -3.88 -2.83 -4.32
N TYR A 136 -3.39 -2.02 -3.39
CA TYR A 136 -3.94 -0.73 -3.05
C TYR A 136 -3.27 0.33 -3.90
N ILE A 137 -4.08 1.05 -4.67
CA ILE A 137 -3.61 1.98 -5.70
C ILE A 137 -4.03 3.40 -5.31
N GLU A 138 -3.04 4.25 -5.09
CA GLU A 138 -3.20 5.68 -4.84
C GLU A 138 -3.06 6.44 -6.15
N HIS A 139 -4.08 7.23 -6.47
CA HIS A 139 -4.14 8.13 -7.61
C HIS A 139 -3.70 9.54 -7.18
N PRO A 140 -2.80 10.20 -7.93
CA PRO A 140 -2.29 11.53 -7.58
C PRO A 140 -3.32 12.63 -7.80
N VAL A 141 -4.38 12.33 -8.56
CA VAL A 141 -5.50 13.21 -8.86
C VAL A 141 -6.80 12.43 -8.75
N VAL A 142 -7.92 13.13 -8.64
CA VAL A 142 -9.24 12.50 -8.63
C VAL A 142 -9.50 11.83 -9.98
N VAL A 143 -9.54 10.50 -10.00
CA VAL A 143 -9.86 9.69 -11.19
C VAL A 143 -11.23 9.07 -11.00
N ARG A 144 -12.19 9.44 -11.84
CA ARG A 144 -13.52 8.83 -11.83
C ARG A 144 -13.52 7.57 -12.68
N ASN A 145 -13.75 6.43 -12.05
CA ASN A 145 -13.85 5.10 -12.67
C ASN A 145 -12.58 4.74 -13.48
N PRO A 146 -11.40 4.65 -12.83
CA PRO A 146 -10.16 4.30 -13.50
C PRO A 146 -10.29 2.93 -14.19
N LYS A 147 -9.71 2.81 -15.39
CA LYS A 147 -9.59 1.54 -16.08
C LYS A 147 -8.40 0.77 -15.50
N LEU A 148 -8.71 -0.19 -14.63
CA LEU A 148 -7.72 -1.05 -13.99
C LEU A 148 -7.49 -2.32 -14.81
N THR A 149 -6.23 -2.71 -14.94
CA THR A 149 -5.85 -4.04 -15.40
C THR A 149 -4.75 -4.61 -14.52
N LEU A 150 -4.71 -5.94 -14.41
CA LEU A 150 -3.65 -6.66 -13.73
C LEU A 150 -3.45 -8.01 -14.40
N ASN A 151 -2.20 -8.36 -14.64
CA ASN A 151 -1.79 -9.67 -15.15
C ASN A 151 -0.63 -10.21 -14.31
N LEU A 152 -0.66 -11.50 -14.00
CA LEU A 152 0.40 -12.18 -13.26
C LEU A 152 1.11 -13.16 -14.18
N THR A 153 2.44 -13.11 -14.18
CA THR A 153 3.29 -13.98 -15.00
C THR A 153 4.36 -14.62 -14.12
N TYR A 154 4.69 -15.87 -14.42
CA TYR A 154 5.92 -16.50 -13.95
C TYR A 154 6.91 -16.54 -15.11
N GLU A 155 8.15 -16.13 -14.85
CA GLU A 155 9.16 -15.90 -15.90
C GLU A 155 8.62 -14.96 -17.00
N ALA A 156 8.78 -15.31 -18.28
CA ALA A 156 8.27 -14.55 -19.43
C ALA A 156 6.91 -15.07 -19.93
N GLY A 157 6.21 -15.91 -19.16
CA GLY A 157 5.07 -16.69 -19.64
C GLY A 157 3.92 -16.84 -18.64
N THR A 158 3.28 -18.01 -18.69
CA THR A 158 2.10 -18.35 -17.89
C THR A 158 2.45 -18.64 -16.43
N LEU A 159 1.45 -18.63 -15.55
CA LEU A 159 1.62 -19.06 -14.17
C LEU A 159 2.08 -20.53 -14.08
N PRO A 160 2.73 -20.93 -12.96
CA PRO A 160 3.14 -22.32 -12.75
C PRO A 160 1.94 -23.26 -12.80
N LYS A 161 2.17 -24.50 -13.23
CA LYS A 161 1.11 -25.52 -13.33
C LYS A 161 0.41 -25.70 -11.98
N GLY A 162 -0.92 -25.70 -12.01
CA GLY A 162 -1.76 -25.83 -10.82
C GLY A 162 -1.96 -24.55 -10.02
N ILE A 163 -1.33 -23.44 -10.41
CA ILE A 163 -1.60 -22.12 -9.83
C ILE A 163 -2.65 -21.40 -10.67
N ASN A 164 -3.78 -21.09 -10.04
CA ASN A 164 -4.86 -20.33 -10.64
C ASN A 164 -4.99 -18.96 -9.96
N VAL A 165 -5.41 -17.96 -10.73
CA VAL A 165 -5.61 -16.60 -10.24
C VAL A 165 -7.01 -16.11 -10.56
N GLU A 166 -7.66 -15.52 -9.55
CA GLU A 166 -8.90 -14.77 -9.71
C GLU A 166 -8.61 -13.31 -9.34
N ILE A 167 -9.02 -12.39 -10.21
CA ILE A 167 -8.76 -10.96 -10.05
C ILE A 167 -10.10 -10.25 -9.91
N THR A 168 -10.29 -9.57 -8.77
CA THR A 168 -11.47 -8.75 -8.51
C THR A 168 -11.04 -7.28 -8.42
N TYR A 169 -11.65 -6.43 -9.23
CA TYR A 169 -11.37 -4.99 -9.25
C TYR A 169 -12.32 -4.24 -8.32
N ASN A 170 -11.78 -3.29 -7.57
CA ASN A 170 -12.44 -2.50 -6.54
C ASN A 170 -13.29 -3.29 -5.53
N PRO A 171 -12.74 -4.36 -4.92
CA PRO A 171 -13.44 -5.19 -3.93
C PRO A 171 -13.59 -4.50 -2.56
N LEU A 172 -12.81 -3.46 -2.29
CA LEU A 172 -12.86 -2.72 -1.03
C LEU A 172 -13.60 -1.40 -1.22
N LYS A 173 -14.51 -1.10 -0.30
CA LYS A 173 -15.01 0.25 -0.12
C LYS A 173 -13.94 1.09 0.55
N VAL A 174 -13.53 2.16 -0.12
CA VAL A 174 -12.55 3.10 0.41
C VAL A 174 -13.30 4.32 0.92
N VAL A 175 -13.29 4.54 2.24
CA VAL A 175 -14.27 5.43 2.90
C VAL A 175 -13.72 6.84 3.17
N GLN A 176 -12.41 7.09 3.04
CA GLN A 176 -11.88 8.44 3.25
C GLN A 176 -11.82 9.29 1.99
N ASN A 177 -11.41 8.73 0.86
CA ASN A 177 -11.36 9.49 -0.39
C ASN A 177 -11.58 8.56 -1.60
N PRO A 178 -12.84 8.16 -1.87
CA PRO A 178 -13.17 7.17 -2.90
C PRO A 178 -12.81 7.62 -4.33
N SER A 179 -12.37 8.87 -4.50
CA SER A 179 -12.04 9.48 -5.79
C SER A 179 -10.55 9.41 -6.12
N ILE A 180 -9.68 9.05 -5.17
CA ILE A 180 -8.22 8.97 -5.37
C ILE A 180 -7.65 7.58 -5.09
N GLU A 181 -8.48 6.59 -4.81
CA GLU A 181 -8.00 5.28 -4.37
C GLU A 181 -8.78 4.15 -5.05
N SER A 182 -8.04 3.17 -5.56
CA SER A 182 -8.57 1.94 -6.13
C SER A 182 -7.96 0.72 -5.44
N SER A 183 -8.61 -0.43 -5.58
CA SER A 183 -8.05 -1.68 -5.08
C SER A 183 -8.23 -2.82 -6.07
N ILE A 184 -7.31 -3.78 -6.05
CA ILE A 184 -7.45 -5.04 -6.77
C ILE A 184 -7.17 -6.17 -5.77
N LEU A 185 -8.12 -7.09 -5.63
CA LEU A 185 -7.91 -8.33 -4.89
C LEU A 185 -7.47 -9.40 -5.87
N VAL A 186 -6.37 -10.05 -5.52
CA VAL A 186 -5.87 -11.23 -6.20
C VAL A 186 -6.06 -12.41 -5.27
N THR A 187 -6.87 -13.38 -5.69
CA THR A 187 -6.97 -14.68 -5.03
C THR A 187 -6.09 -15.65 -5.80
N LEU A 188 -5.03 -16.13 -5.15
CA LEU A 188 -4.15 -17.17 -5.68
C LEU A 188 -4.59 -18.50 -5.10
N LYS A 189 -4.87 -19.47 -5.98
CA LYS A 189 -5.26 -20.84 -5.59
C LYS A 189 -4.19 -21.81 -6.06
N ALA A 190 -3.66 -22.60 -5.14
CA ALA A 190 -2.77 -23.71 -5.47
C ALA A 190 -3.60 -24.98 -5.51
N GLY A 191 -3.84 -25.54 -6.70
CA GLY A 191 -4.55 -26.81 -6.87
C GLY A 191 -3.79 -27.99 -6.24
N PRO A 192 -4.44 -29.13 -6.00
CA PRO A 192 -3.78 -30.35 -5.52
C PRO A 192 -2.59 -30.80 -6.40
N GLU A 193 -2.65 -30.46 -7.69
CA GLU A 193 -1.62 -30.73 -8.70
C GLU A 193 -0.48 -29.70 -8.74
N ALA A 194 -0.57 -28.62 -7.95
CA ALA A 194 0.49 -27.62 -7.87
C ALA A 194 1.80 -28.25 -7.36
N GLU A 195 2.91 -27.91 -8.00
CA GLU A 195 4.22 -28.36 -7.56
C GLU A 195 4.68 -27.54 -6.36
N GLU A 196 5.30 -28.20 -5.38
CA GLU A 196 5.93 -27.51 -4.25
C GLU A 196 7.18 -26.78 -4.76
N GLY A 197 7.38 -25.54 -4.32
CA GLY A 197 8.48 -24.75 -4.83
C GLY A 197 8.34 -23.26 -4.55
N ASN A 198 9.34 -22.51 -5.00
CA ASN A 198 9.37 -21.05 -4.91
C ASN A 198 9.33 -20.46 -6.32
N TYR A 199 8.26 -19.73 -6.62
CA TYR A 199 7.99 -19.15 -7.92
C TYR A 199 8.04 -17.64 -7.84
N ARG A 200 8.96 -17.00 -8.57
CA ARG A 200 8.98 -15.54 -8.66
C ARG A 200 7.90 -15.07 -9.61
N ILE A 201 6.80 -14.59 -9.05
CA ILE A 201 5.67 -14.06 -9.80
C ILE A 201 5.86 -12.55 -10.00
N VAL A 202 5.59 -12.10 -11.22
CA VAL A 202 5.60 -10.69 -11.60
C VAL A 202 4.17 -10.27 -11.91
N ALA A 203 3.66 -9.30 -11.17
CA ALA A 203 2.37 -8.67 -11.37
C ALA A 203 2.56 -7.37 -12.15
N ARG A 204 1.99 -7.31 -13.36
CA ARG A 204 1.98 -6.14 -14.23
C ARG A 204 0.57 -5.61 -14.32
N GLY A 205 0.36 -4.40 -13.81
CA GLY A 205 -0.93 -3.75 -13.91
C GLY A 205 -0.86 -2.45 -14.67
N SER A 206 -2.04 -1.89 -14.94
CA SER A 206 -2.16 -0.52 -15.41
C SER A 206 -3.38 0.17 -14.83
N VAL A 207 -3.26 1.49 -14.73
CA VAL A 207 -4.36 2.41 -14.45
C VAL A 207 -4.40 3.39 -15.59
N ASP A 208 -5.51 3.40 -16.35
CA ASP A 208 -5.71 4.31 -17.50
C ASP A 208 -4.53 4.31 -18.49
N GLY A 209 -3.86 3.16 -18.64
CA GLY A 209 -2.70 2.96 -19.52
C GLY A 209 -1.34 3.23 -18.88
N ILE A 210 -1.27 3.83 -17.69
CA ILE A 210 -0.03 3.97 -16.91
C ILE A 210 0.26 2.62 -16.25
N THR A 211 1.40 2.02 -16.60
CA THR A 211 1.76 0.68 -16.14
C THR A 211 2.54 0.71 -14.82
N TYR A 212 2.37 -0.34 -14.03
CA TYR A 212 3.18 -0.60 -12.84
C TYR A 212 3.57 -2.07 -12.77
N GLU A 213 4.69 -2.35 -12.12
CA GLU A 213 5.16 -3.71 -11.88
C GLU A 213 5.45 -3.93 -10.40
N ARG A 214 5.07 -5.10 -9.90
CA ARG A 214 5.46 -5.64 -8.59
C ARG A 214 5.88 -7.09 -8.75
N ALA A 215 6.75 -7.56 -7.88
CA ALA A 215 7.15 -8.96 -7.84
C ALA A 215 7.00 -9.52 -6.43
N PHE A 216 6.75 -10.82 -6.34
CA PHE A 216 6.75 -11.58 -5.09
C PHE A 216 7.22 -13.02 -5.34
N ASN A 217 7.68 -13.68 -4.29
CA ASN A 217 8.01 -15.10 -4.34
C ASN A 217 6.82 -15.88 -3.79
N LEU A 218 6.12 -16.60 -4.64
CA LEU A 218 5.07 -17.53 -4.23
C LEU A 218 5.70 -18.86 -3.82
N LYS A 219 5.57 -19.21 -2.55
CA LYS A 219 6.05 -20.45 -1.98
C LYS A 219 4.87 -21.42 -1.82
N VAL A 220 4.87 -22.48 -2.60
CA VAL A 220 3.87 -23.54 -2.51
C VAL A 220 4.38 -24.60 -1.55
N VAL A 221 3.63 -24.84 -0.49
CA VAL A 221 3.95 -25.82 0.56
C VAL A 221 2.89 -26.91 0.62
N LYS A 222 3.24 -28.02 1.26
CA LYS A 222 2.38 -29.20 1.38
C LYS A 222 1.20 -28.99 2.32
#